data_AF-A0A093GJV5-F1
#
_entry.id   AF-A0A093GJV5-F1
#
_cell.length_a   1.000
_cell.length_b   1.000
_cell.length_c   1.000
_cell.angle_alpha   90.00
_cell.angle_beta   90.00
_cell.angle_gamma   90.00
#
_symmetry.space_group_name_H-M   'P 1'
#
loop_
_entity.id
_entity.type
_entity.pdbx_description
1 polymer ?
#
loop_
_entity_poly.entity_id
_entity_poly.type
_entity_poly.pdbx_seq_one_letter_code
_entity_poly.pdbx_strand_id
1 'polypeptide(L)'
;MPWPSRKRDKGAAADKKEPAAKVAKTEEEEEEEASEKEEEEKSTKPPAGGSKSGWKNWKKTKESDSGGEESKITYCHWLLKSEPESRLEKGVDVKFSIDDLKAQPNQTTFWDGVRNYQARNFLRAMKLGQQAFFYHSNCKEPGIVGIVKVVKEAYPDHTQFDEKDPHYDATSRKENPKWSMVDVQFVRMTKRFLPLAELKAHHLAHRAGGGPLKDMMLFTRQRLSIQPLTPEEFDFVLSLEEEKP
;
A
#
# COMPACT_ATOMS: atom_id res chain seq x y z
N MET A 1 -0.04 -18.86 -23.11
CA MET A 1 0.86 -19.51 -22.15
C MET A 1 0.33 -19.26 -20.74
N PRO A 2 0.42 -20.22 -19.81
CA PRO A 2 0.08 -19.98 -18.41
C PRO A 2 1.03 -18.94 -17.79
N TRP A 3 0.50 -18.07 -16.93
CA TRP A 3 1.30 -17.07 -16.23
C TRP A 3 2.19 -17.76 -15.18
N PRO A 4 3.48 -17.37 -15.02
CA PRO A 4 4.28 -17.85 -13.90
C PRO A 4 3.54 -17.51 -12.60
N SER A 5 3.39 -18.46 -11.68
CA SER A 5 2.75 -18.18 -10.40
C SER A 5 3.80 -17.68 -9.41
N ARG A 6 3.54 -16.52 -8.78
CA ARG A 6 4.23 -16.13 -7.56
C ARG A 6 3.78 -17.17 -6.52
N LYS A 7 4.68 -18.07 -6.13
CA LYS A 7 4.36 -19.13 -5.16
C LYS A 7 3.87 -18.49 -3.87
N ARG A 8 2.55 -18.53 -3.66
CA ARG A 8 1.90 -18.21 -2.40
C ARG A 8 1.59 -19.54 -1.74
N ASP A 9 2.21 -19.80 -0.60
CA ASP A 9 1.97 -21.03 0.13
C ASP A 9 0.56 -20.99 0.74
N LYS A 10 -0.18 -22.09 0.58
CA LYS A 10 -1.40 -22.33 1.34
C LYS A 10 -0.95 -22.76 2.73
N GLY A 11 -1.13 -21.91 3.72
CA GLY A 11 -0.78 -22.22 5.10
C GLY A 11 -1.42 -23.55 5.51
N ALA A 12 -0.60 -24.53 5.90
CA ALA A 12 -1.07 -25.77 6.50
C ALA A 12 -1.55 -25.46 7.92
N ALA A 13 -2.84 -25.73 8.20
CA ALA A 13 -3.36 -25.71 9.55
C ALA A 13 -2.72 -26.86 10.34
N ALA A 14 -1.83 -26.52 11.29
CA ALA A 14 -1.25 -27.48 12.21
C ALA A 14 -2.19 -27.66 13.41
N ASP A 15 -2.86 -28.81 13.43
CA ASP A 15 -3.69 -29.31 14.53
C ASP A 15 -2.78 -29.65 15.72
N LYS A 16 -2.84 -28.86 16.80
CA LYS A 16 -2.19 -29.17 18.07
C LYS A 16 -3.26 -29.41 19.13
N LYS A 17 -3.45 -30.69 19.47
CA LYS A 17 -4.13 -31.14 20.69
C LYS A 17 -3.33 -30.69 21.92
N GLU A 18 -3.96 -29.91 22.79
CA GLU A 18 -3.54 -29.78 24.19
C GLU A 18 -4.34 -30.76 25.07
N PRO A 19 -3.74 -31.33 26.14
CA PRO A 19 -4.48 -32.09 27.13
C PRO A 19 -5.08 -31.18 28.21
N ALA A 20 -6.28 -31.56 28.65
CA ALA A 20 -7.05 -30.90 29.69
C ALA A 20 -6.45 -31.06 31.10
N ALA A 21 -6.47 -29.98 31.88
CA ALA A 21 -6.36 -30.01 33.34
C ALA A 21 -7.47 -29.11 33.93
N LYS A 22 -8.29 -29.70 34.81
CA LYS A 22 -9.34 -29.05 35.59
C LYS A 22 -8.74 -28.42 36.85
N VAL A 23 -9.05 -27.16 37.14
CA VAL A 23 -9.06 -26.61 38.51
C VAL A 23 -10.21 -25.59 38.62
N ALA A 24 -10.85 -25.57 39.79
CA ALA A 24 -12.18 -25.02 40.08
C ALA A 24 -12.26 -23.48 40.16
N LYS A 25 -13.48 -22.98 39.89
CA LYS A 25 -13.95 -21.58 39.97
C LYS A 25 -14.22 -21.21 41.44
N THR A 26 -13.76 -20.04 41.88
CA THR A 26 -14.29 -19.33 43.05
C THR A 26 -15.03 -18.08 42.57
N GLU A 27 -16.16 -17.83 43.24
CA GLU A 27 -17.15 -16.79 43.00
C GLU A 27 -16.66 -15.48 43.63
N GLU A 28 -16.30 -14.50 42.82
CA GLU A 28 -16.16 -13.07 43.10
C GLU A 28 -15.67 -12.46 41.76
N GLU A 29 -16.14 -11.28 41.35
CA GLU A 29 -15.91 -10.60 40.05
C GLU A 29 -16.94 -10.82 38.92
N GLU A 30 -18.18 -11.25 39.24
CA GLU A 30 -19.36 -11.10 38.36
C GLU A 30 -20.29 -9.96 38.85
N GLU A 31 -19.76 -8.80 39.24
CA GLU A 31 -20.60 -7.63 39.60
C GLU A 31 -19.93 -6.27 39.31
N GLU A 32 -19.41 -6.01 38.10
CA GLU A 32 -19.10 -4.61 37.69
C GLU A 32 -19.33 -4.26 36.20
N GLU A 33 -19.77 -5.19 35.34
CA GLU A 33 -19.92 -4.91 33.89
C GLU A 33 -21.37 -4.89 33.39
N ALA A 34 -22.33 -4.64 34.29
CA ALA A 34 -23.76 -4.63 34.00
C ALA A 34 -24.47 -3.38 34.55
N SER A 35 -23.94 -2.18 34.29
CA SER A 35 -24.67 -0.94 34.57
C SER A 35 -24.15 0.26 33.77
N GLU A 36 -24.18 0.20 32.43
CA GLU A 36 -24.01 1.43 31.62
C GLU A 36 -24.56 1.27 30.19
N LYS A 37 -25.73 0.63 30.09
CA LYS A 37 -26.61 0.72 28.92
C LYS A 37 -28.04 0.77 29.40
N GLU A 38 -28.55 1.97 29.65
CA GLU A 38 -29.94 2.41 29.42
C GLU A 38 -30.12 3.84 29.95
N GLU A 39 -30.94 4.64 29.25
CA GLU A 39 -31.20 6.10 29.38
C GLU A 39 -30.12 7.00 28.70
N GLU A 40 -30.38 7.79 27.66
CA GLU A 40 -31.58 8.49 27.21
C GLU A 40 -31.73 8.47 25.68
N GLU A 41 -32.90 8.07 25.22
CA GLU A 41 -33.47 8.47 23.93
C GLU A 41 -34.47 9.61 24.19
N LYS A 42 -34.22 10.84 23.70
CA LYS A 42 -35.23 11.69 23.02
C LYS A 42 -34.71 13.04 22.52
N SER A 43 -35.20 13.39 21.32
CA SER A 43 -35.42 14.76 20.78
C SER A 43 -34.16 15.45 20.21
N THR A 44 -34.01 15.88 18.94
CA THR A 44 -34.93 16.36 17.89
C THR A 44 -34.24 16.29 16.49
N LYS A 45 -35.02 16.11 15.39
CA LYS A 45 -34.65 16.47 13.99
C LYS A 45 -34.95 17.97 13.76
N PRO A 46 -34.35 18.74 12.80
CA PRO A 46 -34.24 18.46 11.34
C PRO A 46 -33.03 19.21 10.64
N PRO A 47 -33.01 19.54 9.32
CA PRO A 47 -33.63 18.97 8.12
C PRO A 47 -32.63 18.52 7.03
N ALA A 48 -33.18 17.87 6.02
CA ALA A 48 -32.54 17.51 4.76
C ALA A 48 -32.06 18.72 3.95
N GLY A 49 -30.85 18.63 3.41
CA GLY A 49 -30.29 19.53 2.41
C GLY A 49 -29.28 18.78 1.55
N GLY A 50 -29.73 18.31 0.39
CA GLY A 50 -28.87 17.59 -0.54
C GLY A 50 -27.79 18.51 -1.12
N SER A 51 -26.53 18.13 -0.97
CA SER A 51 -25.44 18.70 -1.77
C SER A 51 -24.89 17.61 -2.68
N LYS A 52 -25.34 17.66 -3.93
CA LYS A 52 -24.74 16.89 -5.03
C LYS A 52 -23.33 17.45 -5.23
N SER A 53 -22.36 16.83 -4.58
CA SER A 53 -20.94 17.16 -4.69
C SER A 53 -20.44 16.96 -6.13
N GLY A 54 -20.19 18.08 -6.80
CA GLY A 54 -18.86 18.40 -7.29
C GLY A 54 -18.28 17.63 -8.48
N TRP A 55 -19.03 16.76 -9.17
CA TRP A 55 -18.47 16.00 -10.31
C TRP A 55 -18.88 16.45 -11.72
N LYS A 56 -19.50 17.63 -11.88
CA LYS A 56 -19.93 18.13 -13.20
C LYS A 56 -19.03 19.17 -13.87
N ASN A 57 -17.94 19.65 -13.25
CA ASN A 57 -17.16 20.76 -13.79
C ASN A 57 -15.70 20.45 -14.17
N TRP A 58 -15.37 19.22 -14.60
CA TRP A 58 -14.05 18.93 -15.20
C TRP A 58 -13.94 19.35 -16.69
N LYS A 59 -15.05 19.74 -17.35
CA LYS A 59 -15.06 19.95 -18.81
C LYS A 59 -15.51 21.33 -19.33
N LYS A 60 -15.52 22.37 -18.50
CA LYS A 60 -15.76 23.76 -18.92
C LYS A 60 -15.15 24.62 -17.82
N THR A 61 -13.98 25.23 -17.99
CA THR A 61 -13.77 26.43 -18.81
C THR A 61 -12.30 26.53 -19.21
N LYS A 62 -12.04 26.59 -20.51
CA LYS A 62 -10.86 27.18 -21.10
C LYS A 62 -11.31 28.56 -21.59
N GLU A 63 -10.68 29.61 -21.07
CA GLU A 63 -10.58 30.99 -21.58
C GLU A 63 -10.56 31.99 -20.41
N SER A 64 -9.35 32.25 -19.90
CA SER A 64 -8.90 33.62 -19.68
C SER A 64 -7.38 33.63 -19.52
N ASP A 65 -6.77 34.51 -20.31
CA ASP A 65 -5.35 34.77 -20.45
C ASP A 65 -4.76 35.37 -19.16
N SER A 66 -3.80 34.67 -18.55
CA SER A 66 -2.78 35.26 -17.66
C SER A 66 -1.69 34.23 -17.37
N GLY A 67 -0.47 34.56 -17.78
CA GLY A 67 0.71 33.72 -17.63
C GLY A 67 1.11 33.55 -16.17
N GLY A 68 0.88 32.36 -15.65
CA GLY A 68 1.56 31.78 -14.49
C GLY A 68 1.82 30.33 -14.83
N GLU A 69 3.08 29.96 -15.07
CA GLU A 69 3.46 28.60 -15.41
C GLU A 69 3.36 27.75 -14.14
N GLU A 70 2.16 27.24 -13.87
CA GLU A 70 1.89 26.32 -12.78
C GLU A 70 2.62 25.01 -13.12
N SER A 71 3.82 24.86 -12.56
CA SER A 71 4.70 23.72 -12.80
C SER A 71 3.97 22.45 -12.37
N LYS A 72 3.38 21.75 -13.34
CA LYS A 72 2.70 20.48 -13.12
C LYS A 72 3.71 19.49 -12.54
N ILE A 73 3.52 19.11 -11.26
CA ILE A 73 4.40 18.16 -10.58
C ILE A 73 4.52 16.90 -11.45
N THR A 74 5.76 16.58 -11.83
CA THR A 74 6.09 15.39 -12.62
C THR A 74 6.60 14.31 -11.68
N TYR A 75 5.91 13.17 -11.68
CA TYR A 75 6.30 12.01 -10.92
C TYR A 75 7.02 11.02 -11.84
N CYS A 76 8.30 10.77 -11.56
CA CYS A 76 9.11 9.79 -12.30
C CYS A 76 9.60 8.63 -11.42
N HIS A 77 9.39 8.71 -10.10
CA HIS A 77 9.78 7.72 -9.12
C HIS A 77 8.57 7.23 -8.32
N TRP A 78 8.71 6.05 -7.71
CA TRP A 78 7.60 5.38 -7.02
C TRP A 78 8.03 4.73 -5.71
N LEU A 79 7.08 4.40 -4.85
CA LEU A 79 7.25 3.53 -3.68
C LEU A 79 6.15 2.47 -3.71
N LEU A 80 6.55 1.22 -3.58
CA LEU A 80 5.68 0.05 -3.63
C LEU A 80 5.80 -0.70 -2.29
N LYS A 81 4.67 -0.84 -1.60
CA LYS A 81 4.59 -1.55 -0.32
C LYS A 81 4.36 -3.05 -0.53
N SER A 82 5.10 -3.88 0.19
CA SER A 82 4.92 -5.34 0.26
C SER A 82 5.19 -5.83 1.68
N GLU A 83 4.58 -6.93 2.08
CA GLU A 83 4.70 -7.47 3.44
C GLU A 83 5.79 -8.54 3.49
N PRO A 84 6.87 -8.38 4.29
CA PRO A 84 7.95 -9.36 4.34
C PRO A 84 7.69 -10.53 5.30
N GLU A 85 6.76 -10.36 6.25
CA GLU A 85 6.39 -11.37 7.25
C GLU A 85 5.14 -12.14 6.80
N SER A 86 4.95 -13.36 7.31
CA SER A 86 3.79 -14.18 6.96
C SER A 86 2.50 -13.56 7.49
N ARG A 87 1.50 -13.45 6.62
CA ARG A 87 0.14 -13.06 6.98
C ARG A 87 -0.84 -13.73 6.03
N LEU A 88 -1.82 -14.42 6.61
CA LEU A 88 -2.85 -15.07 5.83
C LEU A 88 -3.96 -14.08 5.46
N GLU A 89 -4.34 -14.07 4.20
CA GLU A 89 -5.52 -13.39 3.67
C GLU A 89 -6.38 -14.44 2.95
N LYS A 90 -7.62 -14.64 3.42
CA LYS A 90 -8.51 -15.71 2.92
C LYS A 90 -7.83 -17.09 2.84
N GLY A 91 -6.95 -17.40 3.80
CA GLY A 91 -6.22 -18.68 3.86
C GLY A 91 -4.99 -18.80 2.96
N VAL A 92 -4.59 -17.71 2.28
CA VAL A 92 -3.40 -17.67 1.41
C VAL A 92 -2.38 -16.72 2.03
N ASP A 93 -1.12 -17.13 2.10
CA ASP A 93 -0.05 -16.25 2.58
C ASP A 93 0.27 -15.16 1.54
N VAL A 94 0.22 -13.89 1.95
CA VAL A 94 0.52 -12.74 1.08
C VAL A 94 1.96 -12.24 1.22
N LYS A 95 2.77 -12.91 2.05
CA LYS A 95 4.19 -12.62 2.23
C LYS A 95 4.94 -12.48 0.91
N PHE A 96 5.66 -11.38 0.77
CA PHE A 96 6.67 -11.19 -0.25
C PHE A 96 7.67 -10.09 0.14
N SER A 97 8.87 -10.53 0.53
CA SER A 97 10.02 -9.68 0.85
C SER A 97 10.85 -9.34 -0.40
N ILE A 98 11.87 -8.49 -0.22
CA ILE A 98 12.82 -8.18 -1.31
C ILE A 98 13.74 -9.38 -1.61
N ASP A 99 13.98 -10.25 -0.64
CA ASP A 99 14.73 -11.48 -0.87
C ASP A 99 13.92 -12.48 -1.69
N ASP A 100 12.60 -12.54 -1.48
CA ASP A 100 11.71 -13.33 -2.33
C ASP A 100 11.71 -12.82 -3.79
N LEU A 101 11.85 -11.51 -4.00
CA LEU A 101 12.06 -10.92 -5.34
C LEU A 101 13.42 -11.32 -5.93
N LYS A 102 14.50 -11.21 -5.15
CA LYS A 102 15.84 -11.60 -5.58
C LYS A 102 15.94 -13.08 -5.95
N ALA A 103 15.11 -13.93 -5.35
CA ALA A 103 15.02 -15.36 -5.65
C ALA A 103 14.16 -15.68 -6.89
N GLN A 104 13.39 -14.72 -7.44
CA GLN A 104 12.62 -14.96 -8.67
C GLN A 104 13.54 -15.12 -9.89
N PRO A 105 13.08 -15.84 -10.93
CA PRO A 105 13.75 -15.85 -12.23
C PRO A 105 14.00 -14.42 -12.74
N ASN A 106 15.23 -14.14 -13.17
CA ASN A 106 15.67 -12.80 -13.59
C ASN A 106 15.43 -11.69 -12.54
N GLN A 107 15.26 -12.07 -11.27
CA GLN A 107 14.92 -11.18 -10.15
C GLN A 107 13.70 -10.29 -10.46
N THR A 108 12.74 -10.86 -11.20
CA THR A 108 11.59 -10.14 -11.76
C THR A 108 10.29 -10.78 -11.29
N THR A 109 9.31 -9.96 -10.90
CA THR A 109 7.97 -10.41 -10.53
C THR A 109 6.93 -9.46 -11.10
N PHE A 110 5.71 -9.97 -11.30
CA PHE A 110 4.53 -9.12 -11.42
C PHE A 110 4.12 -8.58 -10.04
N TRP A 111 3.56 -7.37 -10.01
CA TRP A 111 3.10 -6.66 -8.82
C TRP A 111 1.57 -6.63 -8.74
N ASP A 112 0.99 -7.79 -8.43
CA ASP A 112 -0.45 -8.02 -8.39
C ASP A 112 -1.10 -7.59 -7.06
N GLY A 113 -2.40 -7.86 -6.91
CA GLY A 113 -3.12 -7.71 -5.64
C GLY A 113 -3.51 -6.26 -5.29
N VAL A 114 -3.17 -5.28 -6.14
CA VAL A 114 -3.59 -3.89 -5.91
C VAL A 114 -5.10 -3.75 -6.14
N ARG A 115 -5.84 -3.45 -5.06
CA ARG A 115 -7.30 -3.27 -5.04
C ARG A 115 -7.76 -1.87 -4.59
N ASN A 116 -6.85 -0.90 -4.65
CA ASN A 116 -7.16 0.51 -4.42
C ASN A 116 -7.16 1.26 -5.76
N TYR A 117 -8.24 1.98 -6.08
CA TYR A 117 -8.39 2.68 -7.36
C TYR A 117 -7.32 3.74 -7.62
N GLN A 118 -6.89 4.47 -6.59
CA GLN A 118 -5.84 5.47 -6.70
C GLN A 118 -4.49 4.79 -6.96
N ALA A 119 -4.15 3.75 -6.19
CA ALA A 119 -2.94 2.96 -6.40
C ALA A 119 -2.88 2.34 -7.80
N ARG A 120 -4.01 1.81 -8.28
CA ARG A 120 -4.14 1.28 -9.65
C ARG A 120 -3.86 2.36 -10.70
N ASN A 121 -4.38 3.57 -10.51
CA ASN A 121 -4.13 4.65 -11.46
C ASN A 121 -2.64 5.03 -11.49
N PHE A 122 -1.95 4.96 -10.35
CA PHE A 122 -0.50 5.13 -10.28
C PHE A 122 0.26 4.02 -11.00
N LEU A 123 -0.12 2.74 -10.83
CA LEU A 123 0.44 1.65 -11.64
C LEU A 123 0.29 1.90 -13.14
N ARG A 124 -0.87 2.40 -13.58
CA ARG A 124 -1.13 2.74 -14.99
C ARG A 124 -0.32 3.93 -15.50
N ALA A 125 0.19 4.77 -14.61
CA ALA A 125 1.03 5.92 -14.95
C ALA A 125 2.53 5.57 -14.99
N MET A 126 2.95 4.44 -14.43
CA MET A 126 4.34 3.97 -14.48
C MET A 126 4.82 3.73 -15.91
N LYS A 127 6.10 4.04 -16.14
CA LYS A 127 6.78 3.85 -17.43
C LYS A 127 7.97 2.92 -17.32
N LEU A 128 8.29 2.24 -18.43
CA LEU A 128 9.46 1.35 -18.50
C LEU A 128 10.73 2.06 -18.03
N GLY A 129 11.51 1.37 -17.20
CA GLY A 129 12.77 1.87 -16.65
C GLY A 129 12.63 2.79 -15.43
N GLN A 130 11.44 3.31 -15.12
CA GLN A 130 11.25 4.12 -13.91
C GLN A 130 11.54 3.30 -12.66
N GLN A 131 12.23 3.93 -11.71
CA GLN A 131 12.64 3.30 -10.47
C GLN A 131 11.59 3.45 -9.38
N ALA A 132 11.64 2.52 -8.43
CA ALA A 132 10.81 2.57 -7.26
C ALA A 132 11.51 2.02 -6.02
N PHE A 133 11.19 2.57 -4.86
CA PHE A 133 11.54 1.98 -3.58
C PHE A 133 10.67 0.77 -3.28
N PHE A 134 11.32 -0.32 -2.89
CA PHE A 134 10.67 -1.48 -2.29
C PHE A 134 10.54 -1.23 -0.79
N TYR A 135 9.30 -1.10 -0.32
CA TYR A 135 8.99 -0.78 1.07
C TYR A 135 8.41 -2.01 1.79
N HIS A 136 9.03 -2.40 2.90
CA HIS A 136 8.51 -3.42 3.81
C HIS A 136 7.45 -2.79 4.72
N SER A 137 6.21 -3.27 4.60
CA SER A 137 5.06 -2.85 5.41
C SER A 137 4.54 -3.97 6.27
N ASN A 138 3.80 -3.62 7.33
CA ASN A 138 3.11 -4.58 8.20
C ASN A 138 4.04 -5.66 8.78
N CYS A 139 5.21 -5.23 9.25
CA CYS A 139 6.24 -6.05 9.87
C CYS A 139 6.80 -5.32 11.09
N LYS A 140 7.62 -6.01 11.89
CA LYS A 140 8.23 -5.41 13.09
C LYS A 140 9.09 -4.19 12.78
N GLU A 141 9.83 -4.27 11.67
CA GLU A 141 10.73 -3.21 11.21
C GLU A 141 10.30 -2.72 9.83
N PRO A 142 9.33 -1.79 9.75
CA PRO A 142 8.88 -1.26 8.47
C PRO A 142 9.85 -0.20 7.93
N GLY A 143 10.07 -0.18 6.62
CA GLY A 143 11.01 0.76 6.01
C GLY A 143 11.34 0.44 4.56
N ILE A 144 12.22 1.26 3.97
CA ILE A 144 12.73 1.04 2.62
C ILE A 144 13.96 0.13 2.70
N VAL A 145 13.97 -0.91 1.86
CA VAL A 145 15.01 -1.95 1.86
C VAL A 145 15.80 -2.04 0.55
N GLY A 146 15.28 -1.46 -0.52
CA GLY A 146 15.94 -1.53 -1.82
C GLY A 146 15.19 -0.82 -2.92
N ILE A 147 15.74 -0.95 -4.13
CA ILE A 147 15.29 -0.30 -5.34
C ILE A 147 14.94 -1.37 -6.37
N VAL A 148 13.80 -1.17 -7.04
CA VAL A 148 13.35 -1.92 -8.19
C VAL A 148 13.15 -0.98 -9.38
N LYS A 149 13.00 -1.53 -10.57
CA LYS A 149 12.60 -0.79 -11.77
C LYS A 149 11.45 -1.48 -12.48
N VAL A 150 10.62 -0.70 -13.17
CA VAL A 150 9.53 -1.22 -13.99
C VAL A 150 10.09 -1.82 -15.28
N VAL A 151 9.80 -3.09 -15.54
CA VAL A 151 10.21 -3.81 -16.77
C VAL A 151 9.03 -4.17 -17.67
N LYS A 152 7.79 -3.96 -17.20
CA LYS A 152 6.57 -4.03 -18.01
C LYS A 152 5.53 -3.04 -17.49
N GLU A 153 5.03 -2.18 -18.37
CA GLU A 153 3.95 -1.24 -18.04
C GLU A 153 2.64 -1.96 -17.72
N ALA A 154 1.66 -1.21 -17.21
CA ALA A 154 0.44 -1.76 -16.68
C ALA A 154 -0.33 -2.66 -17.66
N TYR A 155 -0.74 -3.82 -17.16
CA TYR A 155 -1.57 -4.79 -17.87
C TYR A 155 -2.60 -5.40 -16.91
N PRO A 156 -3.63 -6.12 -17.39
CA PRO A 156 -4.64 -6.72 -16.53
C PRO A 156 -4.05 -7.65 -15.46
N ASP A 157 -4.43 -7.45 -14.21
CA ASP A 157 -4.04 -8.35 -13.11
C ASP A 157 -4.80 -9.67 -13.23
N HIS A 158 -4.13 -10.79 -13.49
CA HIS A 158 -4.81 -12.07 -13.67
C HIS A 158 -5.45 -12.60 -12.38
N THR A 159 -4.97 -12.21 -11.19
CA THR A 159 -5.50 -12.69 -9.91
C THR A 159 -6.91 -12.21 -9.61
N GLN A 160 -7.34 -11.10 -10.24
CA GLN A 160 -8.69 -10.60 -10.07
C GLN A 160 -9.78 -11.55 -10.61
N PHE A 161 -9.40 -12.53 -11.44
CA PHE A 161 -10.31 -13.50 -12.05
C PHE A 161 -10.24 -14.90 -11.43
N ASP A 162 -9.33 -15.12 -10.47
CA ASP A 162 -9.16 -16.42 -9.81
C ASP A 162 -9.91 -16.43 -8.48
N GLU A 163 -11.01 -17.19 -8.38
CA GLU A 163 -11.83 -17.32 -7.17
C GLU A 163 -11.06 -17.81 -5.94
N LYS A 164 -9.92 -18.48 -6.14
CA LYS A 164 -9.08 -19.00 -5.06
C LYS A 164 -8.04 -17.98 -4.59
N ASP A 165 -7.82 -16.90 -5.33
CA ASP A 165 -6.88 -15.86 -4.92
C ASP A 165 -7.53 -14.94 -3.88
N PRO A 166 -6.80 -14.51 -2.83
CA PRO A 166 -7.29 -13.56 -1.85
C PRO A 166 -7.87 -12.27 -2.48
N HIS A 167 -7.32 -11.87 -3.63
CA HIS A 167 -7.68 -10.64 -4.31
C HIS A 167 -8.67 -10.85 -5.47
N TYR A 168 -9.41 -11.96 -5.49
CA TYR A 168 -10.53 -12.16 -6.42
C TYR A 168 -11.53 -10.99 -6.39
N ASP A 169 -12.00 -10.57 -7.56
CA ASP A 169 -13.07 -9.58 -7.69
C ASP A 169 -14.15 -10.07 -8.67
N ALA A 170 -15.25 -10.61 -8.12
CA ALA A 170 -16.41 -11.11 -8.87
C ALA A 170 -17.06 -10.06 -9.78
N THR A 171 -16.78 -8.78 -9.55
CA THR A 171 -17.34 -7.67 -10.34
C THR A 171 -16.41 -7.22 -11.47
N SER A 172 -15.21 -7.79 -11.59
CA SER A 172 -14.29 -7.52 -12.69
C SER A 172 -14.54 -8.45 -13.88
N ARG A 173 -14.53 -7.90 -15.09
CA ARG A 173 -14.82 -8.64 -16.34
C ARG A 173 -13.59 -8.70 -17.21
N LYS A 174 -13.39 -9.81 -17.95
CA LYS A 174 -12.20 -10.01 -18.80
C LYS A 174 -12.13 -9.01 -19.95
N GLU A 175 -13.28 -8.54 -20.43
CA GLU A 175 -13.41 -7.59 -21.54
C GLU A 175 -13.02 -6.17 -21.10
N ASN A 176 -13.18 -5.84 -19.81
CA ASN A 176 -12.78 -4.56 -19.24
C ASN A 176 -12.26 -4.73 -17.80
N PRO A 177 -11.03 -5.24 -17.63
CA PRO A 177 -10.46 -5.56 -16.32
C PRO A 177 -10.34 -4.32 -15.43
N LYS A 178 -10.89 -4.41 -14.21
CA LYS A 178 -10.85 -3.31 -13.23
C LYS A 178 -9.44 -3.05 -12.72
N TRP A 179 -8.67 -4.11 -12.48
CA TRP A 179 -7.38 -4.07 -11.80
C TRP A 179 -6.25 -4.27 -12.78
N SER A 180 -5.12 -3.63 -12.47
CA SER A 180 -3.92 -3.64 -13.29
C SER A 180 -2.72 -3.94 -12.39
N MET A 181 -1.70 -4.56 -12.98
CA MET A 181 -0.40 -4.82 -12.37
C MET A 181 0.71 -4.44 -13.35
N VAL A 182 1.93 -4.34 -12.86
CA VAL A 182 3.16 -4.10 -13.62
C VAL A 182 4.15 -5.22 -13.34
N ASP A 183 5.20 -5.37 -14.16
CA ASP A 183 6.34 -6.20 -13.77
C ASP A 183 7.48 -5.32 -13.28
N VAL A 184 8.11 -5.71 -12.17
CA VAL A 184 9.26 -5.03 -11.59
C VAL A 184 10.45 -5.99 -11.50
N GLN A 185 11.63 -5.44 -11.68
CA GLN A 185 12.90 -6.15 -11.55
C GLN A 185 13.73 -5.51 -10.44
N PHE A 186 14.37 -6.34 -9.62
CA PHE A 186 15.35 -5.90 -8.64
C PHE A 186 16.49 -5.09 -9.29
N VAL A 187 16.91 -4.01 -8.65
CA VAL A 187 18.09 -3.22 -9.06
C VAL A 187 19.20 -3.39 -8.04
N ARG A 188 18.96 -3.00 -6.79
CA ARG A 188 19.92 -3.11 -5.68
C ARG A 188 19.23 -3.00 -4.32
N MET A 189 19.91 -3.45 -3.27
CA MET A 189 19.56 -3.06 -1.89
C MET A 189 19.94 -1.59 -1.66
N THR A 190 19.31 -0.94 -0.67
CA THR A 190 19.84 0.31 -0.12
C THR A 190 21.15 0.03 0.63
N LYS A 191 22.07 1.00 0.73
CA LYS A 191 23.35 0.84 1.43
C LYS A 191 23.18 0.50 2.91
N ARG A 192 22.09 1.00 3.51
CA ARG A 192 21.59 0.63 4.82
C ARG A 192 20.07 0.57 4.80
N PHE A 193 19.48 -0.09 5.79
CA PHE A 193 18.03 -0.04 6.00
C PHE A 193 17.59 1.38 6.35
N LEU A 194 16.50 1.85 5.74
CA LEU A 194 15.90 3.15 5.99
C LEU A 194 14.56 2.95 6.73
N PRO A 195 14.56 2.93 8.07
CA PRO A 195 13.37 2.66 8.87
C PRO A 195 12.32 3.75 8.74
N LEU A 196 11.04 3.37 8.85
CA LEU A 196 9.90 4.29 8.83
C LEU A 196 10.04 5.42 9.88
N ALA A 197 10.61 5.12 11.05
CA ALA A 197 10.80 6.09 12.12
C ALA A 197 11.72 7.25 11.71
N GLU A 198 12.82 6.95 11.02
CA GLU A 198 13.76 7.95 10.50
C GLU A 198 13.10 8.80 9.40
N LEU A 199 12.47 8.14 8.41
CA LEU A 199 11.74 8.84 7.35
C LEU A 199 10.66 9.77 7.92
N LYS A 200 9.98 9.35 9.00
CA LYS A 200 8.96 10.14 9.69
C LYS A 200 9.56 11.35 10.40
N ALA A 201 10.73 11.21 11.02
CA ALA A 201 11.43 12.33 11.67
C ALA A 201 11.78 13.42 10.65
N HIS A 202 12.35 13.05 9.49
CA HIS A 202 12.62 13.99 8.40
C HIS A 202 11.35 14.62 7.84
N HIS A 203 10.28 13.84 7.63
CA HIS A 203 9.00 14.38 7.19
C HIS A 203 8.46 15.46 8.15
N LEU A 204 8.47 15.21 9.46
CA LEU A 204 8.01 16.18 10.46
C LEU A 204 8.86 17.45 10.48
N ALA A 205 10.19 17.30 10.40
CA ALA A 205 11.10 18.45 10.32
C ALA A 205 10.85 19.29 9.04
N HIS A 206 10.73 18.64 7.88
CA HIS A 206 10.48 19.29 6.61
C HIS A 206 9.08 19.93 6.53
N ARG A 207 8.08 19.39 7.22
CA ARG A 207 6.76 20.04 7.33
C ARG A 207 6.81 21.37 8.08
N ALA A 208 7.69 21.49 9.08
CA ALA A 208 7.83 22.71 9.86
C ALA A 208 8.75 23.74 9.19
N GLY A 209 9.90 23.29 8.67
CA GLY A 209 10.95 24.17 8.12
C GLY A 209 10.97 24.31 6.59
N GLY A 210 10.12 23.56 5.89
CA GLY A 210 10.30 23.32 4.46
C GLY A 210 11.36 22.24 4.21
N GLY A 211 11.17 21.45 3.16
CA GLY A 211 12.13 20.42 2.75
C GLY A 211 11.51 19.37 1.83
N PRO A 212 12.31 18.47 1.26
CA PRO A 212 11.87 17.55 0.21
C PRO A 212 10.72 16.65 0.65
N LEU A 213 10.78 16.11 1.87
CA LEU A 213 9.79 15.14 2.36
C LEU A 213 8.52 15.76 2.96
N LYS A 214 8.31 17.08 2.89
CA LYS A 214 7.20 17.76 3.58
C LYS A 214 5.82 17.21 3.19
N ASP A 215 5.64 16.80 1.94
CA ASP A 215 4.36 16.33 1.38
C ASP A 215 4.36 14.84 1.03
N MET A 216 5.40 14.10 1.45
CA MET A 216 5.62 12.70 1.08
C MET A 216 4.39 11.82 1.34
N MET A 217 3.94 11.13 0.30
CA MET A 217 2.71 10.33 0.32
C MET A 217 2.76 9.15 1.30
N LEU A 218 3.94 8.74 1.73
CA LEU A 218 4.13 7.73 2.77
C LEU A 218 3.41 8.12 4.08
N PHE A 219 3.42 9.42 4.41
CA PHE A 219 2.85 9.96 5.64
C PHE A 219 1.49 10.62 5.43
N THR A 220 1.26 11.25 4.27
CA THR A 220 0.00 11.95 3.98
C THR A 220 -1.11 10.98 3.50
N ARG A 221 -0.76 9.81 2.97
CA ARG A 221 -1.69 8.77 2.47
C ARG A 221 -1.32 7.38 2.96
N GLN A 222 -1.52 7.14 4.26
CA GLN A 222 -1.06 5.92 4.96
C GLN A 222 -1.57 4.60 4.36
N ARG A 223 -2.83 4.57 3.90
CA ARG A 223 -3.49 3.37 3.32
C ARG A 223 -3.27 3.19 1.80
N LEU A 224 -2.32 3.92 1.21
CA LEU A 224 -1.99 3.83 -0.22
C LEU A 224 -0.71 2.99 -0.40
N SER A 225 -0.80 1.90 -1.16
CA SER A 225 0.30 0.93 -1.36
C SER A 225 1.25 1.26 -2.52
N ILE A 226 0.78 2.04 -3.49
CA ILE A 226 1.56 2.50 -4.65
C ILE A 226 1.54 4.01 -4.60
N GLN A 227 2.72 4.61 -4.44
CA GLN A 227 2.84 6.04 -4.16
C GLN A 227 3.82 6.65 -5.15
N PRO A 228 3.47 7.75 -5.84
CA PRO A 228 4.45 8.51 -6.60
C PRO A 228 5.39 9.26 -5.64
N LEU A 229 6.62 9.49 -6.09
CA LEU A 229 7.57 10.41 -5.48
C LEU A 229 8.01 11.46 -6.49
N THR A 230 8.21 12.68 -6.01
CA THR A 230 8.90 13.71 -6.80
C THR A 230 10.39 13.35 -6.92
N PRO A 231 11.13 13.94 -7.88
CA PRO A 231 12.58 13.80 -7.93
C PRO A 231 13.25 14.18 -6.62
N GLU A 232 12.82 15.27 -5.98
CA GLU A 232 13.42 15.77 -4.74
C GLU A 232 13.20 14.81 -3.56
N GLU A 233 12.00 14.21 -3.46
CA GLU A 233 11.73 13.20 -2.45
C GLU A 233 12.59 11.95 -2.65
N PHE A 234 12.74 11.50 -3.89
CA PHE A 234 13.53 10.33 -4.23
C PHE A 234 15.02 10.55 -3.93
N ASP A 235 15.57 11.67 -4.39
CA ASP A 235 16.99 12.02 -4.20
C ASP A 235 17.32 12.21 -2.71
N PHE A 236 16.40 12.81 -1.94
CA PHE A 236 16.59 12.95 -0.50
C PHE A 236 16.61 11.59 0.22
N VAL A 237 15.71 10.67 -0.14
CA VAL A 237 15.74 9.32 0.45
C VAL A 237 17.03 8.59 0.08
N LEU A 238 17.55 8.78 -1.14
CA LEU A 238 18.85 8.22 -1.54
C LEU A 238 20.01 8.84 -0.74
N SER A 239 19.98 10.13 -0.41
CA SER A 239 21.06 10.75 0.36
C SER A 239 21.18 10.18 1.76
N LEU A 240 20.06 9.77 2.37
CA LEU A 240 20.06 9.09 3.68
C LEU A 240 20.88 7.80 3.66
N GLU A 241 21.01 7.12 2.51
CA GLU A 241 21.83 5.91 2.40
C GLU A 241 23.32 6.15 2.71
N GLU A 242 23.82 7.39 2.57
CA GLU A 242 25.21 7.76 2.84
C GLU A 242 25.44 8.21 4.29
N GLU A 243 24.36 8.53 5.01
CA GLU A 243 24.41 9.05 6.37
C GLU A 243 24.49 7.90 7.39
N LYS A 244 25.10 8.17 8.55
CA LYS A 244 25.09 7.22 9.66
C LYS A 244 23.66 7.18 10.25
N PRO A 245 23.18 5.99 10.68
CA PRO A 245 21.89 5.85 11.35
C PRO A 245 21.75 6.73 12.60
#